data_AF-A0A1H3PPZ2-F1
#
_entry.id   AF-A0A1H3PPZ2-F1
#
_cell.length_a   1.000
_cell.length_b   1.000
_cell.length_c   1.000
_cell.angle_alpha   90.00
_cell.angle_beta   90.00
_cell.angle_gamma   90.00
#
_symmetry.space_group_name_H-M   'P 1'
#
loop_
_entity.id
_entity.type
_entity.pdbx_description
1 polymer ?
#
loop_
_entity_poly.entity_id
_entity_poly.type
_entity_poly.pdbx_seq_one_letter_code
_entity_poly.pdbx_strand_id
1 'polypeptide(L)'
;MTHYHPKDTRILMERKEAPLDHLHYKIHYFQVINHKEENGAERNKSVSSEIGLTKTQEKVMKQGRALREYAFGTLMSNHFVKGFKARINGRMIHGMGEEHVRETSLTIHPVYGIPYIPASSIKGALRNWAIHALFDGVEPKEEEEKGEQCDKKRAFFTIFGSQEQKGQVMFYDAFADEKTKVRPDVLTVHFPKYYGKAESPTDDQNPNPVNFYTVEEAYFEFYISTSANQRMPNSFCREELSELTITWLETMLKEQGIGSKTASGYGRFQDFIRRDMTKLKERLAEINKKKNVGLPSHNVKGLEEDITEMDLTILERINRLSSSNEDREESKKLWNELKETISSERDKEAAKALKKYWIENGQWLDTTDEKKIKKNKKAKRTRELQKMLL
;
A
#
# COMPACT_ATOMS: atom_id res chain seq x y z
N MET A 1 7.13 23.91 -22.86
CA MET A 1 7.91 23.53 -21.67
C MET A 1 8.92 22.40 -21.88
N THR A 2 9.45 22.20 -23.09
CA THR A 2 10.69 21.41 -23.25
C THR A 2 11.91 22.24 -22.77
N HIS A 3 11.85 23.58 -22.73
CA HIS A 3 13.01 24.44 -22.48
C HIS A 3 13.78 24.31 -21.15
N TYR A 4 13.13 24.01 -20.01
CA TYR A 4 13.82 23.95 -18.70
C TYR A 4 14.31 22.56 -18.32
N HIS A 5 13.96 21.53 -19.10
CA HIS A 5 14.53 20.21 -18.91
C HIS A 5 15.82 20.04 -19.72
N PRO A 6 16.77 19.23 -19.20
CA PRO A 6 17.92 18.77 -19.96
C PRO A 6 17.53 18.31 -21.37
N LYS A 7 18.35 18.64 -22.37
CA LYS A 7 18.02 18.47 -23.81
C LYS A 7 17.72 17.00 -24.15
N ASP A 8 18.46 16.09 -23.56
CA ASP A 8 18.23 14.64 -23.59
C ASP A 8 16.83 14.23 -23.11
N THR A 9 16.38 14.76 -21.97
CA THR A 9 15.04 14.48 -21.42
C THR A 9 13.95 14.95 -22.37
N ARG A 10 14.11 16.13 -22.99
CA ARG A 10 13.16 16.63 -24.00
C ARG A 10 13.11 15.74 -25.24
N ILE A 11 14.27 15.32 -25.75
CA ILE A 11 14.36 14.49 -26.95
C ILE A 11 13.64 13.16 -26.71
N LEU A 12 13.78 12.58 -25.52
CA LEU A 12 13.05 11.36 -25.14
C LEU A 12 11.53 11.59 -25.10
N MET A 13 11.09 12.78 -24.66
CA MET A 13 9.66 13.14 -24.63
C MET A 13 9.02 13.37 -26.00
N GLU A 14 9.78 13.88 -26.97
CA GLU A 14 9.29 14.16 -28.32
C GLU A 14 9.19 12.88 -29.17
N ARG A 15 9.83 11.78 -28.74
CA ARG A 15 9.73 10.48 -29.40
C ARG A 15 8.35 9.87 -29.16
N LYS A 16 7.60 9.64 -30.24
CA LYS A 16 6.31 8.94 -30.21
C LYS A 16 6.42 7.45 -29.84
N GLU A 17 7.61 6.87 -29.94
CA GLU A 17 7.84 5.42 -29.87
C GLU A 17 7.98 4.86 -28.43
N ALA A 18 8.21 5.72 -27.43
CA ALA A 18 8.31 5.30 -26.04
C ALA A 18 7.53 6.28 -25.15
N PRO A 19 6.28 5.96 -24.75
CA PRO A 19 5.53 6.82 -23.86
C PRO A 19 6.30 7.02 -22.55
N LEU A 20 6.22 8.24 -22.00
CA LEU A 20 6.81 8.53 -20.70
C LEU A 20 6.07 7.76 -19.61
N ASP A 21 6.79 6.80 -19.04
CA ASP A 21 6.30 5.93 -17.98
C ASP A 21 6.45 6.58 -16.59
N HIS A 22 7.27 7.62 -16.40
CA HIS A 22 7.52 8.16 -15.07
C HIS A 22 6.40 9.13 -14.60
N LEU A 23 5.54 8.70 -13.65
CA LEU A 23 4.38 9.49 -13.21
C LEU A 23 4.74 10.89 -12.70
N HIS A 24 5.85 11.03 -11.98
CA HIS A 24 6.24 12.33 -11.41
C HIS A 24 6.44 13.38 -12.52
N TYR A 25 7.10 13.00 -13.61
CA TYR A 25 7.30 13.86 -14.76
C TYR A 25 5.99 14.11 -15.51
N LYS A 26 5.18 13.05 -15.68
CA LYS A 26 3.89 13.13 -16.37
C LYS A 26 2.92 14.07 -15.65
N ILE A 27 2.88 14.05 -14.32
CA ILE A 27 1.89 14.79 -13.52
C ILE A 27 2.38 16.18 -13.10
N HIS A 28 3.67 16.36 -12.78
CA HIS A 28 4.15 17.66 -12.27
C HIS A 28 4.77 18.57 -13.33
N TYR A 29 5.42 18.01 -14.36
CA TYR A 29 6.24 18.81 -15.28
C TYR A 29 5.65 18.94 -16.68
N PHE A 30 5.12 17.84 -17.25
CA PHE A 30 4.68 17.84 -18.65
C PHE A 30 3.21 18.21 -18.88
N GLN A 31 2.72 19.09 -18.01
CA GLN A 31 1.34 19.57 -18.02
C GLN A 31 1.17 20.94 -18.70
N VAL A 32 2.22 21.74 -18.93
CA VAL A 32 2.06 23.09 -19.50
C VAL A 32 1.95 23.09 -21.03
N ILE A 33 0.91 23.76 -21.55
CA ILE A 33 0.67 24.03 -22.97
C ILE A 33 1.28 25.37 -23.36
N ASN A 34 0.88 26.47 -22.70
CA ASN A 34 1.29 27.83 -23.05
C ASN A 34 1.79 28.61 -21.81
N HIS A 35 3.06 28.97 -21.79
CA HIS A 35 3.69 29.67 -20.67
C HIS A 35 3.34 31.14 -20.55
N LYS A 36 2.80 31.74 -21.62
CA LYS A 36 2.46 33.16 -21.65
C LYS A 36 1.12 33.45 -20.99
N GLU A 37 0.32 32.41 -20.74
CA GLU A 37 -0.98 32.57 -20.10
C GLU A 37 -0.84 32.66 -18.59
N GLU A 38 -1.46 33.67 -18.01
CA GLU A 38 -1.59 33.83 -16.56
C GLU A 38 -2.64 32.86 -16.00
N ASN A 39 -3.69 32.57 -16.78
CA ASN A 39 -4.75 31.64 -16.40
C ASN A 39 -4.25 30.19 -16.38
N GLY A 40 -4.26 29.56 -15.20
CA GLY A 40 -3.83 28.18 -15.00
C GLY A 40 -4.59 27.14 -15.84
N ALA A 41 -5.85 27.40 -16.20
CA ALA A 41 -6.66 26.52 -17.03
C ALA A 41 -6.24 26.52 -18.51
N GLU A 42 -5.74 27.66 -19.01
CA GLU A 42 -5.25 27.84 -20.38
C GLU A 42 -3.75 27.53 -20.48
N ARG A 43 -3.03 27.73 -19.36
CA ARG A 43 -1.61 27.40 -19.21
C ARG A 43 -1.37 25.88 -19.21
N ASN A 44 -2.28 25.09 -18.64
CA ASN A 44 -2.09 23.65 -18.43
C ASN A 44 -3.02 22.79 -19.30
N LYS A 45 -2.59 21.55 -19.61
CA LYS A 45 -3.42 20.50 -20.25
C LYS A 45 -4.67 20.24 -19.40
N SER A 46 -5.76 19.82 -20.01
CA SER A 46 -6.91 19.37 -19.22
C SER A 46 -6.59 18.05 -18.49
N VAL A 47 -7.04 17.92 -17.24
CA VAL A 47 -6.98 16.67 -16.47
C VAL A 47 -8.23 15.88 -16.83
N SER A 48 -8.17 15.11 -17.91
CA SER A 48 -9.36 14.45 -18.47
C SER A 48 -9.25 12.93 -18.58
N SER A 49 -8.04 12.36 -18.56
CA SER A 49 -7.82 10.93 -18.76
C SER A 49 -7.25 10.26 -17.52
N GLU A 50 -7.76 9.07 -17.21
CA GLU A 50 -7.11 8.14 -16.29
C GLU A 50 -5.67 7.86 -16.76
N ILE A 51 -4.75 7.83 -15.79
CA ILE A 51 -3.37 7.41 -16.01
C ILE A 51 -3.18 6.06 -15.31
N GLY A 52 -3.19 5.00 -16.12
CA GLY A 52 -2.77 3.67 -15.69
C GLY A 52 -1.25 3.53 -15.64
N LEU A 53 -0.79 2.55 -14.87
CA LEU A 53 0.62 2.15 -14.83
C LEU A 53 0.98 1.39 -16.12
N THR A 54 2.18 1.61 -16.64
CA THR A 54 2.71 0.81 -17.75
C THR A 54 3.34 -0.48 -17.23
N LYS A 55 3.52 -1.47 -18.11
CA LYS A 55 4.23 -2.73 -17.76
C LYS A 55 5.63 -2.49 -17.20
N THR A 56 6.32 -1.45 -17.68
CA THR A 56 7.65 -1.06 -17.17
C THR A 56 7.55 -0.58 -15.73
N GLN A 57 6.57 0.28 -15.43
CA GLN A 57 6.35 0.76 -14.07
C GLN A 57 5.93 -0.35 -13.12
N GLU A 58 5.01 -1.22 -13.54
CA GLU A 58 4.61 -2.38 -12.75
C GLU A 58 5.83 -3.23 -12.38
N LYS A 59 6.78 -3.40 -13.31
CA LYS A 59 8.04 -4.11 -13.05
C LYS A 59 8.91 -3.37 -12.03
N VAL A 60 9.12 -2.06 -12.19
CA VAL A 60 9.89 -1.25 -11.23
C VAL A 60 9.25 -1.28 -9.84
N MET A 61 7.93 -1.23 -9.75
CA MET A 61 7.18 -1.32 -8.50
C MET A 61 7.39 -2.67 -7.81
N LYS A 62 7.30 -3.77 -8.56
CA LYS A 62 7.56 -5.13 -8.04
C LYS A 62 9.00 -5.28 -7.55
N GLN A 63 9.97 -4.78 -8.32
CA GLN A 63 11.38 -4.77 -7.92
C GLN A 63 11.61 -3.94 -6.66
N GLY A 64 11.00 -2.76 -6.57
CA GLY A 64 11.05 -1.88 -5.39
C GLY A 64 10.48 -2.57 -4.15
N ARG A 65 9.33 -3.24 -4.25
CA ARG A 65 8.75 -4.04 -3.16
C ARG A 65 9.71 -5.12 -2.70
N ALA A 66 10.22 -5.94 -3.62
CA ALA A 66 11.11 -7.04 -3.29
C ALA A 66 12.39 -6.57 -2.59
N LEU A 67 13.00 -5.48 -3.06
CA LEU A 67 14.16 -4.86 -2.41
C LEU A 67 13.84 -4.35 -1.02
N ARG A 68 12.65 -3.76 -0.85
CA ARG A 68 12.19 -3.22 0.43
C ARG A 68 11.94 -4.32 1.45
N GLU A 69 11.31 -5.42 1.05
CA GLU A 69 11.14 -6.60 1.89
C GLU A 69 12.48 -7.20 2.32
N TYR A 70 13.43 -7.32 1.38
CA TYR A 70 14.79 -7.76 1.68
C TYR A 70 15.49 -6.83 2.69
N ALA A 71 15.36 -5.52 2.51
CA ALA A 71 15.93 -4.53 3.42
C ALA A 71 15.33 -4.66 4.83
N PHE A 72 13.99 -4.77 4.93
CA PHE A 72 13.33 -4.95 6.22
C PHE A 72 13.75 -6.23 6.91
N GLY A 73 13.85 -7.35 6.18
CA GLY A 73 14.25 -8.57 6.85
C GLY A 73 15.74 -8.66 7.19
N THR A 74 16.59 -7.91 6.51
CA THR A 74 17.97 -7.66 6.99
C THR A 74 17.94 -6.83 8.28
N LEU A 75 17.11 -5.79 8.34
CA LEU A 75 16.93 -4.93 9.51
C LEU A 75 16.38 -5.71 10.73
N MET A 76 15.64 -6.79 10.51
CA MET A 76 15.11 -7.62 11.59
C MET A 76 16.17 -8.36 12.43
N SER A 77 17.45 -8.27 12.06
CA SER A 77 18.57 -8.79 12.86
C SER A 77 18.82 -7.97 14.14
N ASN A 78 18.50 -6.68 14.12
CA ASN A 78 18.73 -5.74 15.23
C ASN A 78 17.51 -4.84 15.51
N HIS A 79 16.39 -5.07 14.85
CA HIS A 79 15.13 -4.36 15.07
C HIS A 79 13.95 -5.32 15.10
N PHE A 80 12.89 -4.92 15.80
CA PHE A 80 11.58 -5.52 15.67
C PHE A 80 10.82 -4.77 14.59
N VAL A 81 10.49 -5.45 13.50
CA VAL A 81 9.73 -4.87 12.38
C VAL A 81 8.33 -5.42 12.42
N LYS A 82 7.35 -4.54 12.25
CA LYS A 82 5.93 -4.89 12.08
C LYS A 82 5.39 -4.15 10.86
N GLY A 83 4.43 -4.75 10.17
CA GLY A 83 3.81 -4.10 9.04
C GLY A 83 2.49 -4.76 8.64
N PHE A 84 1.76 -4.06 7.79
CA PHE A 84 0.52 -4.52 7.19
C PHE A 84 0.33 -3.89 5.82
N LYS A 85 -0.52 -4.52 5.02
CA LYS A 85 -1.01 -4.01 3.74
C LYS A 85 -2.45 -3.57 3.91
N ALA A 86 -2.84 -2.42 3.36
CA ALA A 86 -4.22 -1.92 3.42
C ALA A 86 -4.64 -1.30 2.09
N ARG A 87 -5.92 -1.42 1.74
CA ARG A 87 -6.49 -0.86 0.51
C ARG A 87 -7.07 0.52 0.77
N ILE A 88 -6.92 1.45 -0.18
CA ILE A 88 -7.67 2.71 -0.12
C ILE A 88 -9.18 2.42 -0.21
N ASN A 89 -9.94 3.07 0.67
CA ASN A 89 -11.39 3.14 0.60
C ASN A 89 -11.79 4.44 -0.13
N GLY A 90 -12.25 4.32 -1.37
CA GLY A 90 -12.55 5.45 -2.24
C GLY A 90 -11.29 6.02 -2.90
N ARG A 91 -11.08 7.33 -2.77
CA ARG A 91 -9.98 8.07 -3.40
C ARG A 91 -9.04 8.65 -2.36
N MET A 92 -7.75 8.75 -2.69
CA MET A 92 -6.77 9.44 -1.87
C MET A 92 -6.15 10.60 -2.64
N ILE A 93 -5.97 11.71 -1.93
CA ILE A 93 -5.15 12.84 -2.35
C ILE A 93 -4.09 12.98 -1.27
N HIS A 94 -2.83 13.09 -1.67
CA HIS A 94 -1.74 13.39 -0.74
C HIS A 94 -0.82 14.38 -1.45
N GLY A 95 -0.33 15.40 -0.74
CA GLY A 95 0.56 16.43 -1.30
C GLY A 95 -0.15 17.63 -1.92
N MET A 96 -1.45 17.82 -1.65
CA MET A 96 -2.15 19.01 -2.12
C MET A 96 -1.60 20.25 -1.39
N GLY A 97 -1.12 21.26 -2.13
CA GLY A 97 -0.51 22.47 -1.59
C GLY A 97 1.02 22.54 -1.66
N GLU A 98 1.72 21.53 -2.21
CA GLU A 98 3.13 21.69 -2.59
C GLU A 98 3.25 22.63 -3.80
N GLU A 99 4.31 23.45 -3.84
CA GLU A 99 4.57 24.35 -4.97
C GLU A 99 4.90 23.56 -6.24
N HIS A 100 3.88 23.31 -7.04
CA HIS A 100 4.02 22.67 -8.34
C HIS A 100 3.28 23.46 -9.42
N VAL A 101 3.58 23.14 -10.70
CA VAL A 101 2.97 23.75 -11.89
C VAL A 101 1.43 23.79 -11.82
N ARG A 102 0.85 22.82 -11.10
CA ARG A 102 -0.51 22.84 -10.58
C ARG A 102 -0.47 22.97 -9.07
N GLU A 103 -1.31 23.85 -8.52
CA GLU A 103 -1.53 24.03 -7.07
C GLU A 103 -2.11 22.77 -6.38
N THR A 104 -2.54 21.78 -7.18
CA THR A 104 -3.05 20.47 -6.74
C THR A 104 -2.10 19.34 -7.17
N SER A 105 -1.03 19.14 -6.40
CA SER A 105 -0.08 18.05 -6.58
C SER A 105 -0.53 16.74 -5.93
N LEU A 106 -0.11 15.63 -6.54
CA LEU A 106 -0.13 14.30 -5.95
C LEU A 106 1.30 13.94 -5.53
N THR A 107 1.50 13.43 -4.31
CA THR A 107 2.83 13.03 -3.85
C THR A 107 3.29 11.77 -4.60
N ILE A 108 4.24 11.97 -5.51
CA ILE A 108 4.83 10.93 -6.34
C ILE A 108 6.33 10.93 -6.08
N HIS A 109 6.89 9.75 -5.81
CA HIS A 109 8.31 9.63 -5.51
C HIS A 109 9.14 10.08 -6.72
N PRO A 110 10.05 11.06 -6.57
CA PRO A 110 10.71 11.69 -7.71
C PRO A 110 11.66 10.75 -8.46
N VAL A 111 12.17 9.71 -7.78
CA VAL A 111 13.08 8.72 -8.38
C VAL A 111 12.35 7.50 -8.94
N TYR A 112 11.25 7.09 -8.30
CA TYR A 112 10.56 5.84 -8.67
C TYR A 112 9.35 6.10 -9.56
N GLY A 113 8.80 7.32 -9.53
CA GLY A 113 7.62 7.67 -10.30
C GLY A 113 6.37 6.92 -9.82
N ILE A 114 6.26 6.69 -8.51
CA ILE A 114 5.18 5.93 -7.88
C ILE A 114 4.51 6.79 -6.80
N PRO A 115 3.18 6.77 -6.65
CA PRO A 115 2.52 7.41 -5.52
C PRO A 115 2.97 6.82 -4.18
N TYR A 116 3.27 7.68 -3.22
CA TYR A 116 3.70 7.25 -1.90
C TYR A 116 3.22 8.22 -0.82
N ILE A 117 3.21 7.74 0.42
CA ILE A 117 2.92 8.51 1.61
C ILE A 117 4.23 8.61 2.41
N PRO A 118 4.78 9.81 2.63
CA PRO A 118 5.97 9.99 3.44
C PRO A 118 5.80 9.48 4.87
N ALA A 119 6.86 8.94 5.45
CA ALA A 119 6.93 8.47 6.83
C ALA A 119 6.58 9.60 7.83
N SER A 120 6.97 10.83 7.51
CA SER A 120 6.65 12.02 8.29
C SER A 120 5.15 12.29 8.32
N SER A 121 4.46 12.17 7.18
CA SER A 121 2.99 12.28 7.10
C SER A 121 2.31 11.19 7.92
N ILE A 122 2.79 9.95 7.86
CA ILE A 122 2.25 8.83 8.63
C ILE A 122 2.41 9.09 10.13
N LYS A 123 3.62 9.46 10.57
CA LYS A 123 3.91 9.77 11.97
C LYS A 123 3.08 10.96 12.46
N GLY A 124 2.97 12.01 11.66
CA GLY A 124 2.22 13.23 11.99
C GLY A 124 0.72 12.97 12.11
N ALA A 125 0.13 12.27 11.13
CA ALA A 125 -1.28 11.88 11.16
C ALA A 125 -1.59 10.98 12.35
N LEU A 126 -0.73 10.00 12.64
CA LEU A 126 -0.92 9.10 13.78
C LEU A 126 -0.81 9.84 15.12
N ARG A 127 0.13 10.79 15.24
CA ARG A 127 0.27 11.64 16.42
C ARG A 127 -0.98 12.49 16.63
N ASN A 128 -1.47 13.13 15.57
CA ASN A 128 -2.67 13.95 15.64
C ASN A 128 -3.91 13.11 16.03
N TRP A 129 -4.07 11.93 15.42
CA TRP A 129 -5.13 10.99 15.80
C TRP A 129 -5.02 10.63 17.28
N ALA A 130 -3.83 10.29 17.78
CA ALA A 130 -3.64 9.94 19.18
C ALA A 130 -3.98 11.10 20.12
N ILE A 131 -3.66 12.34 19.76
CA ILE A 131 -4.05 13.55 20.51
C ILE A 131 -5.59 13.67 20.60
N HIS A 132 -6.29 13.47 19.48
CA HIS A 132 -7.75 13.54 19.48
C HIS A 132 -8.44 12.36 20.17
N ALA A 133 -7.95 11.13 19.96
CA ALA A 133 -8.59 9.92 20.45
C ALA A 133 -8.28 9.62 21.92
N LEU A 134 -7.11 10.02 22.43
CA LEU A 134 -6.64 9.67 23.77
C LEU A 134 -6.61 10.85 24.74
N PHE A 135 -6.61 12.08 24.23
CA PHE A 135 -6.41 13.31 25.00
C PHE A 135 -7.40 14.43 24.65
N ASP A 136 -8.56 14.09 24.05
CA ASP A 136 -9.64 15.03 23.70
C ASP A 136 -9.19 16.25 22.87
N GLY A 137 -8.16 16.07 22.04
CA GLY A 137 -7.61 17.13 21.20
C GLY A 137 -6.61 18.05 21.91
N VAL A 138 -6.35 17.83 23.20
CA VAL A 138 -5.36 18.58 23.98
C VAL A 138 -4.04 17.83 23.97
N GLU A 139 -2.98 18.48 23.52
CA GLU A 139 -1.66 17.83 23.48
C GLU A 139 -1.17 17.51 24.91
N PRO A 140 -0.80 16.24 25.20
CA PRO A 140 -0.37 15.85 26.53
C PRO A 140 0.95 16.54 26.89
N LYS A 141 1.06 16.98 28.14
CA LYS A 141 2.32 17.44 28.75
C LYS A 141 3.02 16.29 29.45
N GLU A 142 4.36 16.38 29.54
CA GLU A 142 5.23 15.38 30.20
C GLU A 142 5.09 15.34 31.73
N GLU A 143 4.29 16.22 32.32
CA GLU A 143 4.00 16.24 33.76
C GLU A 143 3.40 14.92 34.25
N GLU A 144 3.84 14.48 35.44
CA GLU A 144 3.39 13.23 36.05
C GLU A 144 1.90 13.28 36.40
N GLU A 145 1.12 12.44 35.72
CA GLU A 145 -0.27 12.16 36.07
C GLU A 145 -0.39 10.76 36.69
N LYS A 146 -1.40 10.56 37.55
CA LYS A 146 -1.71 9.28 38.20
C LYS A 146 -2.84 8.56 37.45
N GLY A 147 -2.80 7.22 37.45
CA GLY A 147 -3.87 6.36 36.89
C GLY A 147 -3.69 6.02 35.41
N GLU A 148 -4.78 5.60 34.74
CA GLU A 148 -4.79 5.13 33.33
C GLU A 148 -4.24 6.16 32.33
N GLN A 149 -4.39 7.45 32.65
CA GLN A 149 -3.84 8.55 31.86
C GLN A 149 -2.31 8.53 31.82
N CYS A 150 -1.66 8.00 32.86
CA CYS A 150 -0.22 7.82 32.92
C CYS A 150 0.28 6.86 31.83
N ASP A 151 -0.42 5.74 31.61
CA ASP A 151 0.00 4.72 30.64
C ASP A 151 -0.21 5.19 29.19
N LYS A 152 -1.31 5.90 28.91
CA LYS A 152 -1.56 6.53 27.60
C LYS A 152 -0.49 7.57 27.26
N LYS A 153 -0.14 8.45 28.20
CA LYS A 153 0.94 9.43 28.04
C LYS A 153 2.30 8.76 27.81
N ARG A 154 2.64 7.77 28.64
CA ARG A 154 3.89 7.01 28.48
C ARG A 154 3.98 6.37 27.11
N ALA A 155 2.92 5.70 26.64
CA ALA A 155 2.89 5.13 25.30
C ALA A 155 3.09 6.19 24.22
N PHE A 156 2.38 7.31 24.32
CA PHE A 156 2.47 8.43 23.38
C PHE A 156 3.91 8.97 23.26
N PHE A 157 4.55 9.33 24.38
CA PHE A 157 5.93 9.85 24.36
C PHE A 157 6.95 8.79 23.98
N THR A 158 6.70 7.52 24.31
CA THR A 158 7.57 6.41 23.88
C THR A 158 7.53 6.22 22.36
N ILE A 159 6.36 6.34 21.72
CA ILE A 159 6.20 6.20 20.27
C ILE A 159 6.77 7.42 19.54
N PHE A 160 6.31 8.62 19.88
CA PHE A 160 6.58 9.82 19.09
C PHE A 160 7.83 10.58 19.52
N GLY A 161 8.20 10.47 20.79
CA GLY A 161 9.17 11.34 21.44
C GLY A 161 8.58 12.67 21.91
N SER A 162 9.44 13.49 22.47
CA SER A 162 9.20 14.87 22.90
C SER A 162 10.36 15.77 22.48
N GLN A 163 10.42 16.99 23.03
CA GLN A 163 11.57 17.88 22.85
C GLN A 163 12.81 17.36 23.62
N GLU A 164 12.61 16.63 24.72
CA GLU A 164 13.69 16.14 25.57
C GLU A 164 14.03 14.67 25.30
N GLN A 165 13.08 13.91 24.73
CA GLN A 165 13.23 12.47 24.49
C GLN A 165 13.03 12.09 23.01
N LYS A 166 13.96 11.29 22.47
CA LYS A 166 13.79 10.65 21.16
C LYS A 166 12.73 9.54 21.23
N GLY A 167 11.78 9.57 20.29
CA GLY A 167 10.82 8.48 20.09
C GLY A 167 11.50 7.15 19.74
N GLN A 168 10.87 6.04 20.14
CA GLN A 168 11.44 4.70 20.04
C GLN A 168 10.91 3.91 18.83
N VAL A 169 9.88 4.42 18.16
CA VAL A 169 9.31 3.84 16.94
C VAL A 169 9.79 4.62 15.71
N MET A 170 10.31 3.89 14.74
CA MET A 170 10.66 4.39 13.42
C MET A 170 9.54 4.08 12.42
N PHE A 171 9.11 5.11 11.69
CA PHE A 171 8.10 5.02 10.64
C PHE A 171 8.79 5.01 9.27
N TYR A 172 8.20 4.31 8.31
CA TYR A 172 8.73 4.20 6.95
C TYR A 172 7.71 4.67 5.91
N ASP A 173 8.21 5.17 4.78
CA ASP A 173 7.38 5.64 3.67
C ASP A 173 6.47 4.53 3.15
N ALA A 174 5.18 4.77 2.94
CA ALA A 174 4.28 3.76 2.37
C ALA A 174 4.16 3.96 0.86
N PHE A 175 4.49 2.94 0.07
CA PHE A 175 4.37 2.99 -1.38
C PHE A 175 3.10 2.29 -1.85
N ALA A 176 2.50 2.82 -2.90
CA ALA A 176 1.35 2.21 -3.57
C ALA A 176 1.77 0.95 -4.35
N ASP A 177 0.86 -0.01 -4.50
CA ASP A 177 1.10 -1.24 -5.27
C ASP A 177 0.80 -1.08 -6.76
N GLU A 178 1.18 -2.08 -7.55
CA GLU A 178 1.06 -2.09 -9.01
C GLU A 178 -0.40 -2.07 -9.50
N LYS A 179 -1.39 -2.20 -8.60
CA LYS A 179 -2.82 -2.07 -8.90
C LYS A 179 -3.28 -0.60 -8.90
N THR A 180 -2.40 0.33 -8.53
CA THR A 180 -2.69 1.76 -8.44
C THR A 180 -3.17 2.34 -9.76
N LYS A 181 -4.28 3.09 -9.69
CA LYS A 181 -4.78 3.92 -10.78
C LYS A 181 -4.77 5.38 -10.37
N VAL A 182 -4.35 6.25 -11.29
CA VAL A 182 -4.42 7.70 -11.09
C VAL A 182 -5.58 8.25 -11.89
N ARG A 183 -6.62 8.76 -11.22
CA ARG A 183 -7.86 9.22 -11.85
C ARG A 183 -8.07 10.73 -11.71
N PRO A 184 -8.64 11.39 -12.73
CA PRO A 184 -9.06 12.78 -12.61
C PRO A 184 -10.23 12.91 -11.63
N ASP A 185 -10.26 14.01 -10.90
CA ASP A 185 -11.36 14.42 -10.02
C ASP A 185 -11.51 15.94 -10.06
N VAL A 186 -12.64 16.46 -9.57
CA VAL A 186 -12.98 17.89 -9.64
C VAL A 186 -13.39 18.43 -8.28
N LEU A 187 -12.87 19.61 -7.95
CA LEU A 187 -13.33 20.42 -6.83
C LEU A 187 -13.95 21.69 -7.37
N THR A 188 -15.23 21.91 -7.12
CA THR A 188 -15.89 23.17 -7.51
C THR A 188 -16.02 24.10 -6.32
N VAL A 189 -15.32 25.24 -6.37
CA VAL A 189 -15.42 26.30 -5.35
C VAL A 189 -16.54 27.26 -5.76
N HIS A 190 -17.62 27.32 -4.98
CA HIS A 190 -18.77 28.18 -5.28
C HIS A 190 -18.54 29.66 -4.93
N PHE A 191 -17.71 29.96 -3.92
CA PHE A 191 -17.45 31.33 -3.47
C PHE A 191 -15.95 31.68 -3.53
N PRO A 192 -15.33 31.68 -4.72
CA PRO A 192 -13.88 31.84 -4.85
C PRO A 192 -13.39 33.19 -4.30
N LYS A 193 -14.16 34.27 -4.47
CA LYS A 193 -13.77 35.60 -4.00
C LYS A 193 -13.84 35.73 -2.48
N TYR A 194 -14.76 35.00 -1.84
CA TYR A 194 -14.85 34.94 -0.38
C TYR A 194 -13.64 34.23 0.23
N TYR A 195 -13.28 33.06 -0.29
CA TYR A 195 -12.07 32.36 0.16
C TYR A 195 -10.79 33.14 -0.16
N GLY A 196 -10.80 33.94 -1.23
CA GLY A 196 -9.74 34.90 -1.56
C GLY A 196 -9.74 36.18 -0.71
N LYS A 197 -10.64 36.32 0.27
CA LYS A 197 -10.80 37.49 1.16
C LYS A 197 -11.07 38.82 0.42
N ALA A 198 -11.65 38.77 -0.77
CA ALA A 198 -11.97 39.95 -1.58
C ALA A 198 -13.41 40.43 -1.37
N GLU A 199 -14.39 39.52 -1.32
CA GLU A 199 -15.82 39.85 -1.28
C GLU A 199 -16.57 38.91 -0.31
N SER A 200 -17.80 39.29 0.07
CA SER A 200 -18.69 38.43 0.87
C SER A 200 -19.19 37.23 0.06
N PRO A 201 -19.63 36.13 0.68
CA PRO A 201 -20.12 34.96 -0.05
C PRO A 201 -21.54 35.26 -0.56
N THR A 202 -21.65 35.48 -1.86
CA THR A 202 -22.90 35.83 -2.55
C THR A 202 -23.19 34.78 -3.63
N ASP A 203 -24.48 34.44 -3.81
CA ASP A 203 -24.92 33.37 -4.74
C ASP A 203 -24.77 33.73 -6.23
N ASP A 204 -24.29 34.93 -6.55
CA ASP A 204 -24.01 35.41 -7.89
C ASP A 204 -22.56 35.15 -8.35
N GLN A 205 -21.73 34.52 -7.51
CA GLN A 205 -20.37 34.15 -7.88
C GLN A 205 -20.35 32.92 -8.80
N ASN A 206 -19.59 33.04 -9.88
CA ASN A 206 -19.38 31.92 -10.80
C ASN A 206 -18.57 30.81 -10.11
N PRO A 207 -19.08 29.55 -10.07
CA PRO A 207 -18.32 28.43 -9.54
C PRO A 207 -17.03 28.21 -10.32
N ASN A 208 -15.94 27.88 -9.62
CA ASN A 208 -14.64 27.61 -10.21
C ASN A 208 -14.27 26.11 -10.09
N PRO A 209 -14.44 25.29 -11.14
CA PRO A 209 -14.03 23.89 -11.16
C PRO A 209 -12.50 23.76 -11.28
N VAL A 210 -11.89 23.12 -10.29
CA VAL A 210 -10.46 22.80 -10.26
C VAL A 210 -10.28 21.30 -10.42
N ASN A 211 -9.76 20.88 -11.58
CA ASN A 211 -9.48 19.46 -11.84
C ASN A 211 -8.10 19.06 -11.30
N PHE A 212 -8.03 17.91 -10.64
CA PHE A 212 -6.82 17.35 -10.05
C PHE A 212 -6.77 15.83 -10.17
N TYR A 213 -5.62 15.23 -9.87
CA TYR A 213 -5.46 13.77 -9.88
C TYR A 213 -5.59 13.17 -8.48
N THR A 214 -6.21 12.01 -8.41
CA THR A 214 -6.40 11.19 -7.21
C THR A 214 -5.80 9.80 -7.43
N VAL A 215 -5.49 9.12 -6.33
CA VAL A 215 -5.12 7.70 -6.33
C VAL A 215 -6.33 6.86 -5.96
N GLU A 216 -6.61 5.82 -6.74
CA GLU A 216 -7.70 4.87 -6.53
C GLU A 216 -7.21 3.42 -6.71
N GLU A 217 -7.97 2.47 -6.14
CA GLU A 217 -7.75 1.00 -6.27
C GLU A 217 -6.39 0.47 -5.78
N ALA A 218 -5.59 1.33 -5.14
CA ALA A 218 -4.26 0.98 -4.66
C ALA A 218 -4.29 0.35 -3.26
N TYR A 219 -3.34 -0.55 -3.04
CA TYR A 219 -2.91 -0.92 -1.69
C TYR A 219 -1.61 -0.24 -1.32
N PHE A 220 -1.47 0.05 -0.03
CA PHE A 220 -0.25 0.61 0.56
C PHE A 220 0.32 -0.35 1.59
N GLU A 221 1.64 -0.42 1.64
CA GLU A 221 2.38 -1.22 2.63
C GLU A 221 3.02 -0.33 3.68
N PHE A 222 2.51 -0.47 4.90
CA PHE A 222 2.93 0.26 6.07
C PHE A 222 3.86 -0.59 6.91
N TYR A 223 4.99 -0.02 7.30
CA TYR A 223 5.96 -0.65 8.18
C TYR A 223 6.37 0.31 9.28
N ILE A 224 6.65 -0.26 10.46
CA ILE A 224 7.32 0.40 11.56
C ILE A 224 8.43 -0.50 12.09
N SER A 225 9.38 0.08 12.81
CA SER A 225 10.36 -0.70 13.55
C SER A 225 10.74 -0.09 14.89
N THR A 226 11.21 -0.93 15.81
CA THR A 226 11.82 -0.51 17.07
C THR A 226 13.21 -1.14 17.22
N SER A 227 14.19 -0.36 17.68
CA SER A 227 15.60 -0.80 17.72
C SER A 227 15.89 -1.70 18.91
N ALA A 228 16.31 -2.96 18.68
CA ALA A 228 16.56 -3.96 19.72
C ALA A 228 17.64 -3.58 20.75
N ASN A 229 18.44 -2.55 20.45
CA ASN A 229 19.52 -2.07 21.32
C ASN A 229 19.12 -0.83 22.14
N GLN A 230 17.99 -0.18 21.85
CA GLN A 230 17.56 1.02 22.56
C GLN A 230 16.90 0.64 23.89
N ARG A 231 17.27 1.30 25.00
CA ARG A 231 16.66 1.03 26.31
C ARG A 231 15.16 1.41 26.29
N MET A 232 14.28 0.45 26.55
CA MET A 232 12.85 0.71 26.70
C MET A 232 12.56 1.29 28.08
N PRO A 233 11.59 2.20 28.22
CA PRO A 233 11.01 2.53 29.52
C PRO A 233 10.48 1.25 30.17
N ASN A 234 10.56 1.14 31.49
CA ASN A 234 10.17 -0.07 32.25
C ASN A 234 8.67 -0.45 32.11
N SER A 235 7.87 0.32 31.36
CA SER A 235 6.42 0.17 31.25
C SER A 235 5.94 -0.65 30.05
N PHE A 236 6.76 -0.87 29.02
CA PHE A 236 6.34 -1.61 27.81
C PHE A 236 7.47 -2.51 27.30
N CYS A 237 7.13 -3.73 26.89
CA CYS A 237 8.03 -4.48 26.01
C CYS A 237 7.91 -3.99 24.56
N ARG A 238 8.88 -4.37 23.72
CA ARG A 238 9.00 -3.85 22.34
C ARG A 238 7.86 -4.37 21.47
N GLU A 239 7.49 -5.61 21.69
CA GLU A 239 6.43 -6.31 21.00
C GLU A 239 5.09 -5.64 21.27
N GLU A 240 4.80 -5.35 22.54
CA GLU A 240 3.60 -4.59 22.96
C GLU A 240 3.57 -3.20 22.33
N LEU A 241 4.67 -2.44 22.43
CA LEU A 241 4.74 -1.09 21.86
C LEU A 241 4.53 -1.11 20.33
N SER A 242 5.14 -2.09 19.64
CA SER A 242 5.01 -2.22 18.19
C SER A 242 3.59 -2.62 17.81
N GLU A 243 2.98 -3.55 18.56
CA GLU A 243 1.61 -4.00 18.32
C GLU A 243 0.57 -2.90 18.58
N LEU A 244 0.76 -2.14 19.66
CA LEU A 244 -0.02 -0.97 19.99
C LEU A 244 0.06 0.07 18.87
N THR A 245 1.27 0.36 18.38
CA THR A 245 1.48 1.34 17.32
C THR A 245 0.81 0.91 16.00
N ILE A 246 0.91 -0.37 15.60
CA ILE A 246 0.19 -0.84 14.41
C ILE A 246 -1.32 -0.70 14.61
N THR A 247 -1.83 -1.07 15.78
CA THR A 247 -3.27 -0.98 16.08
C THR A 247 -3.76 0.46 15.99
N TRP A 248 -3.01 1.41 16.56
CA TRP A 248 -3.31 2.84 16.41
C TRP A 248 -3.27 3.27 14.96
N LEU A 249 -2.29 2.78 14.19
CA LEU A 249 -2.14 3.13 12.78
C LEU A 249 -3.31 2.60 11.93
N GLU A 250 -3.76 1.38 12.15
CA GLU A 250 -4.94 0.81 11.47
C GLU A 250 -6.22 1.60 11.81
N THR A 251 -6.42 1.93 13.08
CA THR A 251 -7.58 2.71 13.53
C THR A 251 -7.56 4.12 12.95
N MET A 252 -6.42 4.81 12.99
CA MET A 252 -6.25 6.14 12.39
C MET A 252 -6.57 6.12 10.89
N LEU A 253 -6.04 5.15 10.14
CA LEU A 253 -6.27 5.05 8.71
C LEU A 253 -7.74 4.73 8.35
N LYS A 254 -8.46 4.04 9.23
CA LYS A 254 -9.88 3.70 9.05
C LYS A 254 -10.80 4.89 9.37
N GLU A 255 -10.55 5.58 10.47
CA GLU A 255 -11.44 6.63 11.01
C GLU A 255 -11.14 8.00 10.40
N GLN A 256 -9.90 8.46 10.60
CA GLN A 256 -9.45 9.79 10.20
C GLN A 256 -8.97 9.81 8.76
N GLY A 257 -8.28 8.76 8.32
CA GLY A 257 -7.58 8.73 7.03
C GLY A 257 -6.33 9.62 7.01
N ILE A 258 -5.64 9.62 5.87
CA ILE A 258 -4.37 10.33 5.69
C ILE A 258 -4.32 11.04 4.33
N GLY A 259 -3.63 12.18 4.29
CA GLY A 259 -3.49 13.03 3.12
C GLY A 259 -4.39 14.26 3.20
N SER A 260 -4.84 14.75 2.05
CA SER A 260 -5.59 15.98 1.90
C SER A 260 -7.10 15.69 1.82
N LYS A 261 -7.92 16.62 2.33
CA LYS A 261 -9.39 16.56 2.29
C LYS A 261 -10.00 15.32 2.98
N THR A 262 -9.37 14.85 4.05
CA THR A 262 -9.86 13.73 4.87
C THR A 262 -11.26 13.95 5.44
N ALA A 263 -11.60 15.20 5.78
CA ALA A 263 -12.95 15.59 6.22
C ALA A 263 -14.05 15.30 5.18
N SER A 264 -13.71 15.35 3.88
CA SER A 264 -14.61 15.00 2.78
C SER A 264 -14.58 13.50 2.44
N GLY A 265 -13.85 12.69 3.22
CA GLY A 265 -13.78 11.23 3.08
C GLY A 265 -12.59 10.70 2.28
N TYR A 266 -11.67 11.55 1.81
CA TYR A 266 -10.48 11.10 1.09
C TYR A 266 -9.45 10.43 2.02
N GLY A 267 -8.71 9.46 1.48
CA GLY A 267 -7.53 8.90 2.14
C GLY A 267 -7.82 7.96 3.31
N ARG A 268 -9.04 7.41 3.40
CA ARG A 268 -9.37 6.33 4.33
C ARG A 268 -8.96 4.97 3.78
N PHE A 269 -8.77 3.99 4.66
CA PHE A 269 -8.35 2.64 4.29
C PHE A 269 -9.29 1.56 4.81
N GLN A 270 -9.24 0.41 4.14
CA GLN A 270 -9.96 -0.82 4.48
C GLN A 270 -9.11 -2.05 4.10
N ASP A 271 -9.66 -3.25 4.30
CA ASP A 271 -9.04 -4.52 3.90
C ASP A 271 -7.60 -4.67 4.44
N PHE A 272 -7.45 -4.51 5.76
CA PHE A 272 -6.17 -4.58 6.46
C PHE A 272 -5.68 -6.03 6.54
N ILE A 273 -4.47 -6.27 6.05
CA ILE A 273 -3.81 -7.58 5.99
C ILE A 273 -2.48 -7.46 6.74
N ARG A 274 -2.44 -7.97 7.97
CA ARG A 274 -1.22 -8.03 8.79
C ARG A 274 -0.17 -8.90 8.10
N ARG A 275 1.08 -8.41 8.01
CA ARG A 275 2.19 -9.16 7.45
C ARG A 275 2.83 -10.04 8.53
N ASP A 276 3.01 -11.32 8.22
CA ASP A 276 3.77 -12.23 9.06
C ASP A 276 5.28 -12.10 8.76
N MET A 277 5.96 -11.40 9.66
CA MET A 277 7.38 -11.12 9.53
C MET A 277 8.27 -12.35 9.81
N THR A 278 7.72 -13.41 10.44
CA THR A 278 8.47 -14.66 10.69
C THR A 278 8.75 -15.40 9.38
N LYS A 279 7.73 -15.53 8.54
CA LYS A 279 7.86 -16.10 7.18
C LYS A 279 8.88 -15.34 6.34
N LEU A 280 8.93 -14.02 6.47
CA LEU A 280 9.92 -13.20 5.78
C LEU A 280 11.36 -13.49 6.28
N LYS A 281 11.56 -13.67 7.59
CA LYS A 281 12.87 -14.06 8.15
C LYS A 281 13.35 -15.40 7.63
N GLU A 282 12.47 -16.42 7.67
CA GLU A 282 12.79 -17.78 7.23
C GLU A 282 13.22 -17.79 5.76
N ARG A 283 12.47 -17.09 4.92
CA ARG A 283 12.75 -16.96 3.49
C ARG A 283 14.08 -16.28 3.20
N LEU A 284 14.41 -15.23 3.94
CA LEU A 284 15.70 -14.55 3.77
C LEU A 284 16.87 -15.42 4.23
N ALA A 285 16.68 -16.22 5.28
CA ALA A 285 17.67 -17.20 5.69
C ALA A 285 17.93 -18.23 4.57
N GLU A 286 16.89 -18.69 3.85
CA GLU A 286 17.04 -19.57 2.69
C GLU A 286 17.77 -18.89 1.52
N ILE A 287 17.42 -17.65 1.19
CA ILE A 287 18.07 -16.89 0.11
C ILE A 287 19.55 -16.68 0.43
N ASN A 288 19.88 -16.33 1.67
CA ASN A 288 21.28 -16.15 2.10
C ASN A 288 22.05 -17.47 2.10
N LYS A 289 21.41 -18.59 2.47
CA LYS A 289 22.01 -19.92 2.32
C LYS A 289 22.29 -20.25 0.86
N LYS A 290 21.36 -19.98 -0.06
CA LYS A 290 21.55 -20.20 -1.51
C LYS A 290 22.70 -19.35 -2.08
N LYS A 291 22.87 -18.10 -1.62
CA LYS A 291 23.99 -17.23 -2.03
C LYS A 291 25.35 -17.74 -1.56
N ASN A 292 25.44 -18.30 -0.35
CA ASN A 292 26.70 -18.84 0.20
C ASN A 292 27.15 -20.17 -0.43
N VAL A 293 26.31 -20.82 -1.26
CA VAL A 293 26.64 -22.09 -1.95
C VAL A 293 27.23 -21.88 -3.36
N GLY A 294 27.50 -20.62 -3.76
CA GLY A 294 28.24 -20.31 -4.99
C GLY A 294 27.35 -20.09 -6.20
N LEU A 295 26.83 -18.87 -6.34
CA LEU A 295 26.38 -18.30 -7.61
C LEU A 295 26.94 -16.88 -7.73
N PRO A 296 27.37 -16.43 -8.93
CA PRO A 296 28.00 -15.13 -9.10
C PRO A 296 27.06 -14.01 -8.66
N SER A 297 27.64 -13.04 -7.96
CA SER A 297 27.01 -11.78 -7.56
C SER A 297 26.56 -10.99 -8.79
N HIS A 298 25.34 -11.23 -9.27
CA HIS A 298 24.46 -10.30 -10.00
C HIS A 298 23.25 -11.10 -10.51
N ASN A 299 22.27 -11.40 -9.66
CA ASN A 299 20.93 -11.78 -10.13
C ASN A 299 19.88 -11.40 -9.08
N VAL A 300 19.45 -10.14 -9.11
CA VAL A 300 18.21 -9.68 -8.47
C VAL A 300 16.99 -10.36 -9.12
N LYS A 301 17.12 -10.80 -10.39
CA LYS A 301 16.08 -11.53 -11.14
C LYS A 301 15.56 -12.81 -10.47
N GLY A 302 16.40 -13.58 -9.77
CA GLY A 302 15.93 -14.78 -9.07
C GLY A 302 15.09 -14.47 -7.83
N LEU A 303 15.30 -13.31 -7.20
CA LEU A 303 14.45 -12.82 -6.12
C LEU A 303 13.11 -12.29 -6.65
N GLU A 304 13.06 -11.82 -7.91
CA GLU A 304 11.86 -11.27 -8.56
C GLU A 304 10.78 -12.36 -8.75
N GLU A 305 11.13 -13.55 -9.22
CA GLU A 305 10.16 -14.62 -9.47
C GLU A 305 9.64 -15.22 -8.16
N ASP A 306 10.55 -15.57 -7.24
CA ASP A 306 10.19 -16.14 -5.96
C ASP A 306 9.27 -15.18 -5.16
N ILE A 307 9.67 -13.91 -4.97
CA ILE A 307 8.95 -12.97 -4.07
C ILE A 307 7.55 -12.64 -4.59
N THR A 308 7.40 -12.45 -5.90
CA THR A 308 6.11 -12.08 -6.53
C THR A 308 5.08 -13.22 -6.46
N GLU A 309 5.51 -14.47 -6.38
CA GLU A 309 4.64 -15.65 -6.38
C GLU A 309 3.94 -15.88 -5.02
N MET A 310 4.55 -15.46 -3.91
CA MET A 310 4.00 -15.58 -2.55
C MET A 310 3.02 -14.47 -2.16
N ASP A 311 3.02 -13.33 -2.85
CA ASP A 311 2.09 -12.20 -2.64
C ASP A 311 0.73 -12.39 -3.34
N LEU A 312 0.63 -13.42 -4.17
CA LEU A 312 -0.61 -13.77 -4.86
C LEU A 312 -1.56 -14.42 -3.87
N THR A 313 -2.78 -13.90 -3.82
CA THR A 313 -3.86 -14.57 -3.09
C THR A 313 -4.06 -15.99 -3.62
N ILE A 314 -4.55 -16.90 -2.78
CA ILE A 314 -4.76 -18.31 -3.18
C ILE A 314 -5.55 -18.39 -4.50
N LEU A 315 -6.54 -17.53 -4.70
CA LEU A 315 -7.29 -17.41 -5.96
C LEU A 315 -6.41 -17.02 -7.16
N GLU A 316 -5.52 -16.04 -7.01
CA GLU A 316 -4.60 -15.61 -8.07
C GLU A 316 -3.55 -16.70 -8.39
N ARG A 317 -3.10 -17.47 -7.40
CA ARG A 317 -2.22 -18.64 -7.60
C ARG A 317 -2.93 -19.74 -8.38
N ILE A 318 -4.19 -20.04 -8.03
CA ILE A 318 -5.01 -21.04 -8.73
C ILE A 318 -5.23 -20.67 -10.20
N ASN A 319 -5.52 -19.40 -10.48
CA ASN A 319 -5.79 -18.93 -11.85
C ASN A 319 -4.56 -18.98 -12.78
N ARG A 320 -3.36 -19.20 -12.25
CA ARG A 320 -2.11 -19.32 -13.03
C ARG A 320 -1.69 -20.76 -13.30
N LEU A 321 -2.31 -21.74 -12.65
CA LEU A 321 -1.95 -23.15 -12.81
C LEU A 321 -2.17 -23.60 -14.26
N SER A 322 -1.16 -24.24 -14.85
CA SER A 322 -1.25 -24.87 -16.17
C SER A 322 -1.51 -26.38 -16.05
N SER A 323 -1.47 -27.12 -17.15
CA SER A 323 -1.61 -28.59 -17.17
C SER A 323 -0.32 -29.35 -16.83
N SER A 324 0.74 -28.67 -16.41
CA SER A 324 2.04 -29.26 -16.07
C SER A 324 1.96 -30.21 -14.86
N ASN A 325 2.92 -31.13 -14.72
CA ASN A 325 2.95 -32.03 -13.55
C ASN A 325 3.31 -31.31 -12.25
N GLU A 326 4.09 -30.23 -12.32
CA GLU A 326 4.43 -29.39 -11.17
C GLU A 326 3.21 -28.62 -10.65
N ASP A 327 2.44 -28.00 -11.55
CA ASP A 327 1.18 -27.30 -11.21
C ASP A 327 0.13 -28.25 -10.61
N ARG A 328 0.14 -29.52 -11.04
CA ARG A 328 -0.71 -30.56 -10.45
C ARG A 328 -0.33 -30.90 -9.02
N GLU A 329 0.94 -30.77 -8.64
CA GLU A 329 1.35 -30.91 -7.24
C GLU A 329 1.07 -29.65 -6.44
N GLU A 330 1.31 -28.48 -7.03
CA GLU A 330 1.03 -27.19 -6.41
C GLU A 330 -0.46 -27.01 -6.11
N SER A 331 -1.36 -27.42 -7.02
CA SER A 331 -2.81 -27.41 -6.76
C SER A 331 -3.20 -28.22 -5.52
N LYS A 332 -2.45 -29.27 -5.16
CA LYS A 332 -2.68 -30.07 -3.93
C LYS A 332 -2.17 -29.34 -2.69
N LYS A 333 -1.06 -28.60 -2.80
CA LYS A 333 -0.53 -27.76 -1.71
C LYS A 333 -1.49 -26.61 -1.41
N LEU A 334 -1.94 -25.91 -2.46
CA LEU A 334 -2.94 -24.83 -2.39
C LEU A 334 -4.24 -25.29 -1.72
N TRP A 335 -4.67 -26.54 -1.98
CA TRP A 335 -5.82 -27.12 -1.29
C TRP A 335 -5.62 -27.27 0.21
N ASN A 336 -4.46 -27.76 0.65
CA ASN A 336 -4.18 -27.95 2.07
C ASN A 336 -4.12 -26.59 2.79
N GLU A 337 -3.51 -25.59 2.16
CA GLU A 337 -3.44 -24.22 2.66
C GLU A 337 -4.85 -23.58 2.77
N LEU A 338 -5.70 -23.77 1.76
CA LEU A 338 -7.08 -23.29 1.77
C LEU A 338 -7.92 -23.96 2.88
N LYS A 339 -7.63 -25.23 3.19
CA LYS A 339 -8.35 -26.01 4.22
C LYS A 339 -8.05 -25.53 5.64
N GLU A 340 -6.89 -24.95 5.88
CA GLU A 340 -6.46 -24.49 7.20
C GLU A 340 -6.94 -23.07 7.53
N THR A 341 -7.29 -22.25 6.53
CA THR A 341 -7.48 -20.79 6.68
C THR A 341 -8.96 -20.33 6.58
N ILE A 342 -9.92 -21.25 6.76
CA ILE A 342 -11.32 -21.06 6.33
C ILE A 342 -12.08 -20.05 7.19
N SER A 343 -12.53 -18.92 6.60
CA SER A 343 -13.49 -18.01 7.27
C SER A 343 -14.28 -17.09 6.31
N SER A 344 -13.77 -16.79 5.11
CA SER A 344 -14.28 -15.69 4.27
C SER A 344 -15.00 -16.12 2.99
N GLU A 345 -15.83 -15.23 2.43
CA GLU A 345 -16.50 -15.41 1.13
C GLU A 345 -15.50 -15.57 -0.04
N ARG A 346 -14.31 -14.96 0.11
CA ARG A 346 -13.19 -15.07 -0.81
C ARG A 346 -12.58 -16.48 -0.86
N ASP A 347 -12.59 -17.20 0.25
CA ASP A 347 -12.10 -18.59 0.32
C ASP A 347 -13.03 -19.55 -0.44
N LYS A 348 -14.34 -19.25 -0.45
CA LYS A 348 -15.32 -20.00 -1.25
C LYS A 348 -15.10 -19.79 -2.75
N GLU A 349 -14.70 -18.59 -3.17
CA GLU A 349 -14.38 -18.29 -4.56
C GLU A 349 -13.10 -19.03 -5.02
N ALA A 350 -12.06 -19.03 -4.20
CA ALA A 350 -10.84 -19.82 -4.44
C ALA A 350 -11.14 -21.33 -4.51
N ALA A 351 -12.01 -21.86 -3.65
CA ALA A 351 -12.45 -23.25 -3.71
C ALA A 351 -13.16 -23.60 -5.03
N LYS A 352 -14.01 -22.70 -5.55
CA LYS A 352 -14.67 -22.86 -6.86
C LYS A 352 -13.67 -22.90 -8.01
N ALA A 353 -12.69 -21.99 -7.99
CA ALA A 353 -11.65 -21.93 -9.01
C ALA A 353 -10.79 -23.22 -9.02
N LEU A 354 -10.41 -23.73 -7.84
CA LEU A 354 -9.64 -24.97 -7.72
C LEU A 354 -10.41 -26.18 -8.22
N LYS A 355 -11.72 -26.26 -7.89
CA LYS A 355 -12.61 -27.31 -8.39
C LYS A 355 -12.66 -27.31 -9.92
N LYS A 356 -12.80 -26.13 -10.54
CA LYS A 356 -12.83 -25.97 -12.01
C LYS A 356 -11.53 -26.50 -12.63
N TYR A 357 -10.37 -26.09 -12.10
CA TYR A 357 -9.06 -26.56 -12.56
C TYR A 357 -8.92 -28.10 -12.51
N TRP A 358 -9.38 -28.74 -11.44
CA TRP A 358 -9.31 -30.20 -11.30
C TRP A 358 -10.27 -30.95 -12.23
N ILE A 359 -11.41 -30.37 -12.59
CA ILE A 359 -12.32 -30.94 -13.60
C ILE A 359 -11.64 -30.91 -14.97
N GLU A 360 -11.10 -29.76 -15.37
CA GLU A 360 -10.42 -29.56 -16.66
C GLU A 360 -9.20 -30.48 -16.82
N ASN A 361 -8.50 -30.78 -15.73
CA ASN A 361 -7.32 -31.65 -15.73
C ASN A 361 -7.60 -33.14 -15.41
N GLY A 362 -8.86 -33.57 -15.35
CA GLY A 362 -9.22 -34.98 -15.09
C GLY A 362 -8.83 -35.50 -13.69
N GLN A 363 -8.59 -34.59 -12.75
CA GLN A 363 -8.24 -34.88 -11.36
C GLN A 363 -9.46 -34.98 -10.45
N TRP A 364 -10.64 -34.63 -10.98
CA TRP A 364 -11.93 -34.68 -10.29
C TRP A 364 -12.77 -35.90 -10.69
N LEU A 365 -13.51 -36.46 -9.73
CA LEU A 365 -14.45 -37.56 -9.95
C LEU A 365 -15.79 -37.19 -9.35
N ASP A 366 -16.81 -37.00 -10.18
CA ASP A 366 -18.16 -36.66 -9.72
C ASP A 366 -18.95 -37.95 -9.45
N THR A 367 -18.91 -38.42 -8.20
CA THR A 367 -19.59 -39.66 -7.79
C THR A 367 -20.25 -39.47 -6.44
N THR A 368 -21.52 -39.81 -6.32
CA THR A 368 -22.31 -39.77 -5.08
C THR A 368 -22.29 -41.09 -4.31
N ASP A 369 -21.58 -42.11 -4.81
CA ASP A 369 -21.55 -43.46 -4.24
C ASP A 369 -20.55 -43.58 -3.07
N GLU A 370 -21.06 -43.73 -1.84
CA GLU A 370 -20.25 -43.76 -0.62
C GLU A 370 -19.20 -44.87 -0.58
N LYS A 371 -19.44 -46.02 -1.25
CA LYS A 371 -18.46 -47.12 -1.31
C LYS A 371 -17.25 -46.76 -2.17
N LYS A 372 -17.46 -45.99 -3.25
CA LYS A 372 -16.37 -45.48 -4.12
C LYS A 372 -15.62 -44.32 -3.47
N ILE A 373 -16.30 -43.48 -2.68
CA ILE A 373 -15.68 -42.37 -1.93
C ILE A 373 -14.66 -42.86 -0.89
N LYS A 374 -14.95 -43.96 -0.18
CA LYS A 374 -14.00 -44.53 0.81
C LYS A 374 -12.76 -45.15 0.17
N LYS A 375 -12.87 -45.70 -1.04
CA LYS A 375 -11.76 -46.40 -1.73
C LYS A 375 -10.90 -45.50 -2.62
N ASN A 376 -11.40 -44.33 -3.05
CA ASN A 376 -10.72 -43.51 -4.05
C ASN A 376 -10.35 -42.11 -3.53
N LYS A 377 -9.04 -41.79 -3.55
CA LYS A 377 -8.51 -40.47 -3.16
C LYS A 377 -9.14 -39.30 -3.93
N LYS A 378 -9.50 -39.48 -5.21
CA LYS A 378 -10.17 -38.46 -6.03
C LYS A 378 -11.60 -38.19 -5.55
N ALA A 379 -12.34 -39.24 -5.21
CA ALA A 379 -13.73 -39.14 -4.73
C ALA A 379 -13.83 -38.58 -3.30
N LYS A 380 -12.79 -38.77 -2.46
CA LYS A 380 -12.70 -38.13 -1.14
C LYS A 380 -12.60 -36.59 -1.24
N ARG A 381 -11.81 -36.08 -2.20
CA ARG A 381 -11.69 -34.62 -2.46
C ARG A 381 -13.02 -34.02 -2.89
N THR A 382 -13.79 -34.74 -3.72
CA THR A 382 -15.14 -34.34 -4.15
C THR A 382 -16.07 -34.04 -2.98
N ARG A 383 -16.10 -34.93 -1.97
CA ARG A 383 -16.95 -34.78 -0.79
C ARG A 383 -16.52 -33.64 0.13
N GLU A 384 -15.21 -33.39 0.27
CA GLU A 384 -14.69 -32.30 1.11
C GLU A 384 -15.03 -30.91 0.54
N LEU A 385 -14.90 -30.72 -0.77
CA LEU A 385 -15.23 -29.47 -1.47
C LEU A 385 -16.75 -29.22 -1.57
N GLN A 386 -17.56 -30.26 -1.77
CA GLN A 386 -19.03 -30.13 -1.73
C GLN A 386 -19.53 -29.60 -0.38
N LYS A 387 -18.89 -29.99 0.73
CA LYS A 387 -19.19 -29.46 2.06
C LYS A 387 -18.82 -27.98 2.25
N MET A 388 -17.92 -27.43 1.44
CA MET A 388 -17.50 -26.02 1.51
C MET A 388 -18.32 -25.08 0.61
N LEU A 389 -18.98 -25.63 -0.41
CA LEU A 389 -19.81 -24.89 -1.36
C LEU A 389 -21.29 -24.79 -0.95
N LEU A 390 -21.71 -25.63 -0.01
CA LEU A 390 -22.96 -25.52 0.76
C LEU A 390 -22.71 -24.62 1.98
#